data_AF-A0AAN4TFQ5-F1
#
_entry.id   AF-A0AAN4TFQ5-F1
#
_cell.length_a   1.000
_cell.length_b   1.000
_cell.length_c   1.000
_cell.angle_alpha   90.00
_cell.angle_beta   90.00
_cell.angle_gamma   90.00
#
_symmetry.space_group_name_H-M   'P 1'
#
loop_
_entity.id
_entity.type
_entity.pdbx_description
1 polymer ?
#
loop_
_entity_poly.entity_id
_entity_poly.type
_entity_poly.pdbx_seq_one_letter_code
_entity_poly.pdbx_strand_id
1 'polypeptide(L)'
;MTSDYPQEDQFSLPLSRAATFGSIPRHLPSRWTGNSPWRSNVATYGVPFELSWNLLHDIVRIGFEHSHTWQNPPVAQEESPPPPPKSGRGHQTLAVEFPNGGISAKAYLFPGMKSLATGMPPGKLILDSIKRLALSGWKEPMHHLCNSLGLQDDGHPTDTAVPPFLLSADLCTPDHCRLKIYVTDQVVSWDRVADT
;
A
#
# COMPACT_ATOMS: atom_id res chain seq x y z
N MET A 1 5.35 -31.84 5.14
CA MET A 1 5.44 -31.60 3.69
C MET A 1 6.53 -30.56 3.49
N THR A 2 7.74 -31.02 3.19
CA THR A 2 8.89 -30.20 2.84
C THR A 2 8.79 -29.88 1.35
N SER A 3 9.00 -28.61 0.99
CA SER A 3 9.00 -28.16 -0.40
C SER A 3 10.31 -28.62 -1.06
N ASP A 4 10.22 -29.67 -1.88
CA ASP A 4 11.33 -30.20 -2.67
C ASP A 4 11.52 -29.36 -3.95
N TYR A 5 12.11 -28.17 -3.82
CA TYR A 5 12.68 -27.47 -4.96
C TYR A 5 14.17 -27.83 -5.10
N PRO A 6 14.61 -28.36 -6.26
CA PRO A 6 16.02 -28.66 -6.51
C PRO A 6 16.88 -27.39 -6.42
N GLN A 7 18.05 -27.52 -5.83
CA GLN A 7 18.92 -26.41 -5.44
C GLN A 7 19.42 -25.55 -6.63
N GLU A 8 19.39 -26.09 -7.85
CA GLU A 8 19.75 -25.37 -9.08
C GLU A 8 18.63 -24.44 -9.59
N ASP A 9 17.37 -24.66 -9.22
CA ASP A 9 16.24 -23.78 -9.56
C ASP A 9 15.99 -22.66 -8.54
N GLN A 10 16.68 -22.69 -7.40
CA GLN A 10 16.63 -21.58 -6.44
C GLN A 10 17.33 -20.31 -6.98
N PHE A 11 18.21 -20.44 -7.97
CA PHE A 11 18.90 -19.32 -8.63
C PHE A 11 18.22 -18.86 -9.92
N SER A 12 17.28 -19.62 -10.47
CA SER A 12 16.40 -19.23 -11.58
C SER A 12 15.14 -18.48 -11.11
N LEU A 13 14.99 -18.27 -9.79
CA LEU A 13 13.93 -17.46 -9.21
C LEU A 13 13.93 -16.04 -9.81
N PRO A 14 12.75 -15.42 -10.02
CA PRO A 14 12.63 -14.02 -10.41
C PRO A 14 13.41 -13.06 -9.51
N LEU A 15 13.72 -13.48 -8.27
CA LEU A 15 14.57 -12.77 -7.31
C LEU A 15 16.00 -12.50 -7.81
N SER A 16 16.62 -13.40 -8.58
CA SER A 16 17.96 -13.16 -9.14
C SER A 16 17.93 -12.11 -10.25
N ARG A 17 16.85 -12.06 -11.05
CA ARG A 17 16.58 -10.99 -12.03
C ARG A 17 16.16 -9.67 -11.36
N ALA A 18 15.44 -9.75 -10.25
CA ALA A 18 15.04 -8.59 -9.48
C ALA A 18 16.25 -7.89 -8.82
N ALA A 19 17.27 -8.66 -8.43
CA ALA A 19 18.54 -8.13 -7.93
C ALA A 19 19.34 -7.35 -9.00
N THR A 20 19.10 -7.61 -10.29
CA THR A 20 19.70 -6.89 -11.42
C THR A 20 18.93 -5.63 -11.81
N PHE A 21 17.66 -5.51 -11.38
CA PHE A 21 16.88 -4.29 -11.56
C PHE A 21 17.43 -3.21 -10.61
N GLY A 22 17.96 -2.12 -11.17
CA GLY A 22 18.53 -0.98 -10.44
C GLY A 22 17.56 -0.21 -9.53
N SER A 23 16.39 -0.78 -9.24
CA SER A 23 15.30 -0.23 -8.43
C SER A 23 14.91 -1.09 -7.23
N ILE A 24 15.39 -2.34 -7.07
CA ILE A 24 15.51 -2.88 -5.71
C ILE A 24 16.65 -2.10 -5.08
N PRO A 25 16.39 -1.30 -4.02
CA PRO A 25 17.45 -0.51 -3.45
C PRO A 25 18.59 -1.45 -3.05
N ARG A 26 19.81 -1.18 -3.53
CA ARG A 26 21.06 -1.67 -2.92
C ARG A 26 21.24 -1.20 -1.46
N HIS A 27 20.18 -0.65 -0.89
CA HIS A 27 20.05 0.00 0.40
C HIS A 27 18.87 -0.56 1.19
N LEU A 28 18.35 -1.76 0.86
CA LEU A 28 17.71 -2.55 1.91
C LEU A 28 18.72 -2.57 3.07
N PRO A 29 18.38 -2.01 4.24
CA PRO A 29 19.34 -1.88 5.31
C PRO A 29 19.88 -3.28 5.59
N SER A 30 21.20 -3.46 5.48
CA SER A 30 21.87 -4.74 5.74
C SER A 30 21.56 -5.26 7.16
N ARG A 31 21.02 -4.39 8.02
CA ARG A 31 20.49 -4.71 9.32
C ARG A 31 19.32 -3.77 9.67
N TRP A 32 18.09 -4.25 9.64
CA TRP A 32 17.00 -3.58 10.38
C TRP A 32 17.16 -3.95 11.86
N THR A 33 17.50 -2.97 12.71
CA THR A 33 17.94 -3.23 14.09
C THR A 33 16.80 -3.15 15.12
N GLY A 34 15.53 -3.10 14.71
CA GLY A 34 14.38 -2.88 15.62
C GLY A 34 14.30 -1.47 16.23
N ASN A 35 15.42 -0.74 16.28
CA ASN A 35 15.55 0.62 16.78
C ASN A 35 15.39 1.69 15.67
N SER A 36 14.81 1.35 14.52
CA SER A 36 14.54 2.33 13.47
C SER A 36 13.54 3.39 13.97
N PRO A 37 13.82 4.69 13.81
CA PRO A 37 12.85 5.75 14.10
C PRO A 37 11.69 5.77 13.09
N TRP A 38 11.87 5.15 11.93
CA TRP A 38 10.83 4.93 10.94
C TRP A 38 10.16 3.57 11.15
N ARG A 39 8.83 3.58 11.24
CA ARG A 39 7.98 2.38 11.24
C ARG A 39 7.15 2.41 9.97
N SER A 40 7.51 1.53 9.05
CA SER A 40 6.86 1.42 7.73
C SER A 40 5.41 0.94 7.85
N ASN A 41 4.57 1.37 6.91
CA ASN A 41 3.18 0.90 6.78
C ASN A 41 3.06 -0.43 6.01
N VAL A 42 4.15 -0.91 5.41
CA VAL A 42 4.17 -2.13 4.58
C VAL A 42 3.87 -3.38 5.39
N ALA A 43 4.41 -3.46 6.61
CA ALA A 43 4.35 -4.65 7.44
C ALA A 43 4.05 -4.28 8.89
N THR A 44 3.31 -5.13 9.59
CA THR A 44 2.84 -4.92 10.98
C THR A 44 3.98 -4.58 11.95
N TYR A 45 5.16 -5.17 11.76
CA TYR A 45 6.31 -4.95 12.63
C TYR A 45 7.10 -3.67 12.32
N GLY A 46 6.65 -2.87 11.34
CA GLY A 46 7.30 -1.63 10.93
C GLY A 46 8.55 -1.83 10.06
N VAL A 47 8.77 -3.05 9.57
CA VAL A 47 9.83 -3.34 8.59
C VAL A 47 9.44 -2.78 7.20
N PRO A 48 10.41 -2.32 6.39
CA PRO A 48 10.12 -1.60 5.15
C PRO A 48 9.96 -2.46 3.92
N PHE A 49 9.81 -3.76 4.10
CA PHE A 49 9.56 -4.68 3.01
C PHE A 49 8.70 -5.84 3.51
N GLU A 50 7.97 -6.44 2.59
CA GLU A 50 7.19 -7.65 2.80
C GLU A 50 7.23 -8.50 1.53
N LEU A 51 7.31 -9.82 1.70
CA LEU A 51 7.16 -10.79 0.63
C LEU A 51 5.77 -11.39 0.70
N SER A 52 5.09 -11.48 -0.44
CA SER A 52 3.82 -12.18 -0.56
C SER A 52 3.84 -13.12 -1.77
N TRP A 53 3.09 -14.22 -1.66
CA TRP A 53 3.00 -15.24 -2.71
C TRP A 53 1.54 -15.50 -3.05
N ASN A 54 1.18 -15.22 -4.30
CA ASN A 54 -0.11 -15.61 -4.87
C ASN A 54 -0.01 -17.06 -5.32
N LEU A 55 -0.46 -17.99 -4.45
CA LEU A 55 -0.39 -19.43 -4.67
C LEU A 55 -1.19 -19.90 -5.89
N LEU A 56 -2.27 -19.21 -6.23
CA LEU A 56 -3.14 -19.60 -7.35
C LEU A 56 -2.47 -19.38 -8.71
N HIS A 57 -1.60 -18.37 -8.82
CA HIS A 57 -0.96 -17.98 -10.07
C HIS A 57 0.56 -18.16 -10.04
N ASP A 58 1.09 -18.68 -8.95
CA ASP A 58 2.51 -18.79 -8.66
C ASP A 58 3.29 -17.48 -8.87
N ILE A 59 2.74 -16.37 -8.35
CA ILE A 59 3.37 -15.03 -8.48
C ILE A 59 3.92 -14.59 -7.12
N VAL A 60 5.22 -14.33 -7.07
CA VAL A 60 5.87 -13.65 -5.94
C VAL A 60 5.76 -12.13 -6.11
N ARG A 61 5.50 -11.44 -5.00
CA ARG A 61 5.48 -9.98 -4.92
C ARG A 61 6.37 -9.50 -3.77
N ILE A 62 7.10 -8.43 -4.03
CA ILE A 62 7.87 -7.69 -3.02
C ILE A 62 7.21 -6.33 -2.84
N GLY A 63 6.61 -6.09 -1.67
CA GLY A 63 6.18 -4.78 -1.22
C GLY A 63 7.32 -4.09 -0.48
N PHE A 64 7.55 -2.79 -0.71
CA PHE A 64 8.56 -2.03 0.01
C PHE A 64 8.23 -0.53 0.07
N GLU A 65 8.71 0.11 1.13
CA GLU A 65 8.64 1.56 1.30
C GLU A 65 10.04 2.15 1.17
N HIS A 66 10.20 3.06 0.21
CA HIS A 66 11.42 3.81 0.07
C HIS A 66 11.37 5.04 0.99
N SER A 67 12.39 5.23 1.83
CA SER A 67 12.53 6.45 2.62
C SER A 67 13.95 6.98 2.56
N HIS A 68 14.12 8.30 2.44
CA HIS A 68 15.44 8.91 2.65
C HIS A 68 15.76 9.06 4.15
N THR A 69 14.75 8.95 5.03
CA THR A 69 14.91 9.09 6.49
C THR A 69 15.47 7.85 7.19
N TRP A 70 15.69 6.75 6.45
CA TRP A 70 16.47 5.60 6.94
C TRP A 70 17.87 6.02 7.41
N GLN A 71 18.41 7.09 6.81
CA GLN A 71 19.79 7.52 7.01
C GLN A 71 19.94 8.69 7.98
N ASN A 72 18.90 9.51 8.19
CA ASN A 72 18.97 10.71 9.02
C ASN A 72 17.69 10.87 9.87
N PRO A 73 17.75 10.64 11.21
CA PRO A 73 16.63 10.97 12.08
C PRO A 73 16.38 12.49 12.09
N PRO A 74 15.12 12.95 12.18
CA PRO A 74 14.83 14.38 12.29
C PRO A 74 15.43 14.93 13.60
N VAL A 75 16.15 16.04 13.48
CA VAL A 75 16.59 16.85 14.62
C VAL A 75 15.35 17.50 15.23
N ALA A 76 15.13 17.30 16.54
CA ALA A 76 14.01 17.92 17.24
C ALA A 76 14.15 19.44 17.19
N GLN A 77 13.19 20.12 16.57
CA GLN A 77 13.01 21.56 16.76
C GLN A 77 12.01 21.77 17.90
N GLU A 78 12.45 22.55 18.88
CA GLU A 78 11.64 23.06 19.98
C GLU A 78 10.58 24.02 19.41
N GLU A 79 9.32 23.84 19.83
CA GLU A 79 8.11 24.53 19.34
C GLU A 79 7.52 24.00 18.02
N SER A 80 6.96 22.79 18.08
CA SER A 80 6.09 22.27 17.00
C SER A 80 4.76 21.76 17.56
N PRO A 81 3.68 21.73 16.75
CA PRO A 81 2.44 21.01 17.06
C PRO A 81 2.72 19.58 17.55
N PRO A 82 1.74 18.93 18.24
CA PRO A 82 1.94 17.60 18.80
C PRO A 82 2.56 16.67 17.76
N PRO A 83 3.59 15.90 18.16
CA PRO A 83 4.34 15.10 17.21
C PRO A 83 3.39 14.12 16.51
N PRO A 84 3.55 13.91 15.19
CA PRO A 84 2.72 12.97 14.45
C PRO A 84 2.84 11.55 15.05
N PRO A 85 1.84 10.69 14.82
CA PRO A 85 1.86 9.33 15.35
C PRO A 85 3.15 8.59 14.96
N LYS A 86 3.65 7.72 15.85
CA LYS A 86 4.93 7.03 15.63
C LYS A 86 4.86 6.03 14.46
N SER A 87 3.70 5.43 14.23
CA SER A 87 3.33 4.54 13.11
C SER A 87 2.34 5.23 12.17
N GLY A 88 2.09 4.66 10.99
CA GLY A 88 1.11 5.22 10.06
C GLY A 88 1.63 6.41 9.23
N ARG A 89 2.91 6.78 9.37
CA ARG A 89 3.51 7.96 8.73
C ARG A 89 3.88 7.74 7.27
N GLY A 90 3.89 6.50 6.80
CA GLY A 90 4.13 6.21 5.39
C GLY A 90 3.09 6.89 4.52
N HIS A 91 3.55 7.60 3.50
CA HIS A 91 2.67 8.24 2.52
C HIS A 91 2.44 7.32 1.31
N GLN A 92 3.43 6.49 0.99
CA GLN A 92 3.39 5.63 -0.18
C GLN A 92 4.24 4.37 -0.02
N THR A 93 3.77 3.29 -0.61
CA THR A 93 4.48 2.02 -0.74
C THR A 93 4.50 1.62 -2.21
N LEU A 94 5.56 0.96 -2.65
CA LEU A 94 5.62 0.31 -3.95
C LEU A 94 5.54 -1.19 -3.76
N ALA A 95 4.90 -1.88 -4.70
CA ALA A 95 5.03 -3.32 -4.81
C ALA A 95 5.37 -3.74 -6.23
N VAL A 96 6.21 -4.75 -6.35
CA VAL A 96 6.66 -5.31 -7.62
C VAL A 96 6.28 -6.79 -7.66
N GLU A 97 5.63 -7.19 -8.74
CA GLU A 97 5.21 -8.57 -9.05
C GLU A 97 6.02 -9.10 -10.23
N PHE A 98 6.25 -10.41 -10.25
CA PHE A 98 7.03 -11.07 -11.31
C PHE A 98 6.22 -12.10 -12.10
N PRO A 99 5.18 -11.69 -12.84
CA PRO A 99 4.38 -12.62 -13.65
C PRO A 99 5.11 -13.01 -14.94
N ASN A 100 5.16 -14.31 -15.26
CA ASN A 100 5.61 -14.83 -16.57
C ASN A 100 6.97 -14.29 -17.05
N GLY A 101 7.90 -14.05 -16.12
CA GLY A 101 9.23 -13.49 -16.43
C GLY A 101 9.26 -11.97 -16.73
N GLY A 102 8.10 -11.30 -16.66
CA GLY A 102 7.97 -9.84 -16.72
C GLY A 102 7.91 -9.20 -15.32
N ILE A 103 7.69 -7.88 -15.31
CA ILE A 103 7.55 -7.09 -14.08
C ILE A 103 6.30 -6.23 -14.17
N SER A 104 5.50 -6.25 -13.10
CA SER A 104 4.38 -5.34 -12.90
C SER A 104 4.57 -4.60 -11.58
N ALA A 105 4.27 -3.30 -11.56
CA ALA A 105 4.44 -2.48 -10.36
C ALA A 105 3.11 -1.84 -9.94
N LYS A 106 2.93 -1.66 -8.64
CA LYS A 106 1.78 -0.98 -8.02
C LYS A 106 2.25 0.06 -7.03
N ALA A 107 1.57 1.19 -7.00
CA ALA A 107 1.73 2.18 -5.95
C ALA A 107 0.54 2.10 -4.99
N TYR A 108 0.83 2.17 -3.69
CA TYR A 108 -0.15 2.28 -2.61
C TYR A 108 0.03 3.65 -1.98
N LEU A 109 -1.05 4.39 -1.80
CA LEU A 109 -1.09 5.77 -1.33
C LEU A 109 -1.91 5.84 -0.04
N PHE A 110 -1.29 6.32 1.03
CA PHE A 110 -1.88 6.40 2.36
C PHE A 110 -2.30 7.86 2.66
N PRO A 111 -3.61 8.19 2.62
CA PRO A 111 -4.09 9.55 2.81
C PRO A 111 -4.03 10.04 4.27
N GLY A 112 -3.71 9.20 5.25
CA GLY A 112 -3.80 9.53 6.68
C GLY A 112 -3.03 10.80 7.09
N MET A 113 -1.76 10.91 6.73
CA MET A 113 -0.97 12.12 7.02
C MET A 113 -1.47 13.36 6.26
N LYS A 114 -1.99 13.18 5.04
CA LYS A 114 -2.59 14.29 4.27
C LYS A 114 -3.90 14.74 4.90
N SER A 115 -4.68 13.82 5.45
CA SER A 115 -5.90 14.10 6.19
C SER A 115 -5.60 14.96 7.41
N LEU A 116 -4.62 14.57 8.23
CA LEU A 116 -4.17 15.37 9.37
C LEU A 116 -3.73 16.78 8.97
N ALA A 117 -2.96 16.90 7.88
CA ALA A 117 -2.42 18.20 7.46
C ALA A 117 -3.48 19.13 6.84
N THR A 118 -4.58 18.60 6.32
CA THR A 118 -5.59 19.40 5.58
C THR A 118 -6.93 19.50 6.29
N GLY A 119 -7.18 18.67 7.30
CA GLY A 119 -8.49 18.50 7.93
C GLY A 119 -9.51 17.76 7.05
N MET A 120 -9.14 17.30 5.85
CA MET A 120 -10.06 16.55 4.98
C MET A 120 -10.07 15.06 5.34
N PRO A 121 -11.24 14.40 5.41
CA PRO A 121 -11.32 12.96 5.66
C PRO A 121 -10.58 12.12 4.60
N PRO A 122 -10.00 10.96 4.97
CA PRO A 122 -9.35 10.05 4.02
C PRO A 122 -10.21 9.68 2.81
N GLY A 123 -11.49 9.37 3.03
CA GLY A 123 -12.43 9.05 1.95
C GLY A 123 -12.58 10.20 0.96
N LYS A 124 -12.63 11.45 1.44
CA LYS A 124 -12.75 12.64 0.58
C LYS A 124 -11.52 12.83 -0.28
N LEU A 125 -10.34 12.70 0.33
CA LEU A 125 -9.06 12.77 -0.40
C LEU A 125 -9.00 11.74 -1.52
N ILE A 126 -9.45 10.50 -1.27
CA ILE A 126 -9.49 9.44 -2.27
C ILE A 126 -10.50 9.78 -3.38
N LEU A 127 -11.75 10.08 -3.03
CA LEU A 127 -12.81 10.35 -3.99
C LEU A 127 -12.50 11.56 -4.87
N ASP A 128 -12.07 12.68 -4.26
CA ASP A 128 -11.73 13.90 -5.01
C ASP A 128 -10.53 13.65 -5.94
N SER A 129 -9.58 12.80 -5.55
CA SER A 129 -8.44 12.42 -6.41
C SER A 129 -8.91 11.62 -7.62
N ILE A 130 -9.77 10.62 -7.43
CA ILE A 130 -10.34 9.81 -8.53
C ILE A 130 -11.18 10.68 -9.47
N LYS A 131 -12.03 11.55 -8.91
CA LYS A 131 -12.85 12.50 -9.68
C LYS A 131 -11.99 13.38 -10.59
N ARG A 132 -10.84 13.87 -10.08
CA ARG A 132 -9.90 14.72 -10.82
C ARG A 132 -9.14 14.00 -11.93
N LEU A 133 -8.91 12.69 -11.81
CA LEU A 133 -8.28 11.90 -12.88
C LEU A 133 -9.13 11.86 -14.16
N ALA A 134 -10.44 12.13 -14.06
CA ALA A 134 -11.36 12.25 -15.18
C ALA A 134 -11.29 11.06 -16.17
N LEU A 135 -11.05 9.85 -15.65
CA LEU A 135 -10.95 8.64 -16.46
C LEU A 135 -12.30 8.37 -17.17
N SER A 136 -12.29 7.64 -18.27
CA SER A 136 -13.53 7.14 -18.86
C SER A 136 -14.05 5.93 -18.07
N GLY A 137 -15.38 5.81 -17.90
CA GLY A 137 -16.00 4.58 -17.36
C GLY A 137 -15.93 4.38 -15.84
N TRP A 138 -15.33 5.28 -15.05
CA TRP A 138 -15.26 5.09 -13.58
C TRP A 138 -16.54 5.47 -12.82
N LYS A 139 -17.41 6.31 -13.41
CA LYS A 139 -18.55 6.92 -12.70
C LYS A 139 -19.50 5.87 -12.12
N GLU A 140 -19.88 4.87 -12.91
CA GLU A 140 -20.82 3.83 -12.50
C GLU A 140 -20.20 2.89 -11.44
N PRO A 141 -18.98 2.31 -11.64
CA PRO A 141 -18.30 1.56 -10.58
C PRO A 141 -18.16 2.33 -9.27
N MET A 142 -17.83 3.64 -9.35
CA MET A 142 -17.72 4.46 -8.15
C MET A 142 -19.06 4.74 -7.49
N HIS A 143 -20.13 4.94 -8.25
CA HIS A 143 -21.46 5.10 -7.68
C HIS A 143 -21.89 3.85 -6.91
N HIS A 144 -21.70 2.66 -7.49
CA HIS A 144 -21.97 1.41 -6.80
C HIS A 144 -21.12 1.24 -5.53
N LEU A 145 -19.81 1.47 -5.62
CA LEU A 145 -18.91 1.35 -4.47
C LEU A 145 -19.27 2.33 -3.35
N CYS A 146 -19.54 3.59 -3.68
CA CYS A 146 -19.96 4.59 -2.70
C CYS A 146 -21.28 4.20 -2.03
N ASN A 147 -22.26 3.72 -2.80
CA ASN A 147 -23.54 3.26 -2.25
C ASN A 147 -23.35 2.05 -1.32
N SER A 148 -22.58 1.04 -1.74
CA SER A 148 -22.33 -0.17 -0.95
C SER A 148 -21.59 0.13 0.35
N LEU A 149 -20.61 1.03 0.33
CA LEU A 149 -19.86 1.44 1.54
C LEU A 149 -20.58 2.52 2.36
N GLY A 150 -21.73 3.02 1.88
CA GLY A 150 -22.37 4.22 2.42
C GLY A 150 -21.43 5.42 2.48
N LEU A 151 -20.48 5.52 1.54
CA LEU A 151 -19.45 6.55 1.49
C LEU A 151 -19.97 7.81 0.78
N GLN A 152 -20.18 8.86 1.56
CA GLN A 152 -20.74 10.13 1.08
C GLN A 152 -19.67 11.00 0.39
N ASP A 153 -20.11 12.06 -0.31
CA ASP A 153 -19.23 13.01 -1.01
C ASP A 153 -18.31 13.83 -0.08
N ASP A 154 -18.64 13.88 1.20
CA ASP A 154 -17.80 14.46 2.27
C ASP A 154 -16.69 13.51 2.73
N GLY A 155 -16.69 12.27 2.25
CA GLY A 155 -15.68 11.25 2.54
C GLY A 155 -15.91 10.45 3.81
N HIS A 156 -17.06 10.59 4.47
CA HIS A 156 -17.42 9.79 5.63
C HIS A 156 -18.25 8.56 5.23
N PRO A 157 -17.86 7.34 5.67
CA PRO A 157 -18.70 6.17 5.53
C PRO A 157 -19.86 6.22 6.52
N THR A 158 -20.99 5.64 6.14
CA THR A 158 -22.15 5.50 7.04
C THR A 158 -21.85 4.52 8.17
N ASP A 159 -21.16 3.41 7.87
CA ASP A 159 -20.59 2.52 8.89
C ASP A 159 -19.16 2.96 9.23
N THR A 160 -18.99 3.58 10.39
CA THR A 160 -17.68 4.03 10.88
C THR A 160 -16.71 2.89 11.23
N ALA A 161 -17.19 1.63 11.30
CA ALA A 161 -16.33 0.46 11.44
C ALA A 161 -15.60 0.09 10.13
N VAL A 162 -16.00 0.67 8.98
CA VAL A 162 -15.41 0.39 7.65
C VAL A 162 -14.76 1.65 7.04
N PRO A 163 -13.76 2.28 7.69
CA PRO A 163 -13.16 3.48 7.16
C PRO A 163 -12.33 3.21 5.89
N PRO A 164 -12.37 4.13 4.89
CA PRO A 164 -11.40 4.16 3.80
C PRO A 164 -9.97 4.31 4.35
N PHE A 165 -9.08 3.41 3.93
CA PHE A 165 -7.74 3.29 4.48
C PHE A 165 -6.65 3.72 3.50
N LEU A 166 -6.64 3.18 2.28
CA LEU A 166 -5.66 3.53 1.27
C LEU A 166 -6.22 3.37 -0.16
N LEU A 167 -5.54 4.00 -1.12
CA LEU A 167 -5.78 3.82 -2.56
C LEU A 167 -4.56 3.14 -3.19
N SER A 168 -4.74 2.19 -4.11
CA SER A 168 -3.65 1.69 -4.93
C SER A 168 -3.94 1.82 -6.42
N ALA A 169 -2.88 1.87 -7.22
CA ALA A 169 -2.93 2.00 -8.66
C ALA A 169 -1.87 1.11 -9.31
N ASP A 170 -2.22 0.49 -10.43
CA ASP A 170 -1.26 -0.17 -11.32
C ASP A 170 -0.39 0.89 -12.01
N LEU A 171 0.92 0.70 -12.01
CA LEU A 171 1.88 1.60 -12.69
C LEU A 171 2.07 1.15 -14.14
N CYS A 172 1.02 1.30 -14.92
CA CYS A 172 0.98 0.98 -16.35
C CYS A 172 0.29 2.12 -17.13
N THR A 173 -0.04 1.89 -18.40
CA THR A 173 -0.76 2.87 -19.21
C THR A 173 -2.16 3.14 -18.63
N PRO A 174 -2.69 4.37 -18.69
CA PRO A 174 -3.95 4.73 -18.03
C PRO A 174 -5.16 3.87 -18.42
N ASP A 175 -5.21 3.39 -19.65
CA ASP A 175 -6.26 2.52 -20.20
C ASP A 175 -6.25 1.09 -19.63
N HIS A 176 -5.11 0.65 -19.11
CA HIS A 176 -4.95 -0.64 -18.43
C HIS A 176 -4.77 -0.50 -16.91
N CYS A 177 -4.72 0.73 -16.41
CA CYS A 177 -4.55 1.03 -15.00
C CYS A 177 -5.81 0.66 -14.22
N ARG A 178 -5.64 -0.14 -13.16
CA ARG A 178 -6.71 -0.46 -12.22
C ARG A 178 -6.45 0.30 -10.92
N LEU A 179 -7.50 0.95 -10.44
CA LEU A 179 -7.52 1.54 -9.11
C LEU A 179 -8.17 0.58 -8.12
N LYS A 180 -7.66 0.52 -6.90
CA LYS A 180 -8.25 -0.25 -5.80
C LYS A 180 -8.38 0.64 -4.58
N ILE A 181 -9.60 0.75 -4.06
CA ILE A 181 -9.86 1.39 -2.77
C ILE A 181 -9.85 0.30 -1.71
N TYR A 182 -9.08 0.51 -0.66
CA TYR A 182 -8.99 -0.38 0.48
C TYR A 182 -9.70 0.27 1.64
N VAL A 183 -10.61 -0.48 2.25
CA VAL A 183 -11.23 -0.18 3.53
C VAL A 183 -10.67 -1.15 4.57
N THR A 184 -10.72 -0.77 5.84
CA THR A 184 -10.50 -1.72 6.94
C THR A 184 -11.83 -1.98 7.60
N ASP A 185 -12.22 -3.23 7.80
CA ASP A 185 -13.34 -3.55 8.68
C ASP A 185 -12.81 -3.85 10.09
N GLN A 186 -13.27 -3.07 11.06
CA GLN A 186 -12.88 -3.20 12.47
C GLN A 186 -13.73 -4.23 13.23
N VAL A 187 -14.74 -4.80 12.59
CA VAL A 187 -15.58 -5.87 13.16
C VAL A 187 -15.40 -7.13 12.31
N VAL A 188 -14.89 -8.19 12.92
CA VAL A 188 -14.58 -9.44 12.21
C VAL A 188 -15.64 -10.49 12.57
N SER A 189 -16.62 -10.66 11.69
CA SER A 189 -17.64 -11.72 11.79
C SER A 189 -17.97 -12.30 10.41
N TRP A 190 -18.57 -13.49 10.40
CA TRP A 190 -19.01 -14.11 9.15
C TRP A 190 -20.06 -13.28 8.43
N ASP A 191 -21.06 -12.79 9.17
CA ASP A 191 -22.14 -11.97 8.62
C ASP A 191 -21.60 -10.73 7.91
N ARG A 192 -20.59 -10.07 8.50
CA ARG A 192 -19.96 -8.89 7.87
C ARG A 192 -19.21 -9.21 6.59
N VAL A 193 -18.50 -10.35 6.54
CA VAL A 193 -17.81 -10.80 5.32
C VAL A 193 -18.83 -11.13 4.22
N ALA A 194 -19.99 -11.69 4.57
CA ALA A 194 -21.04 -12.00 3.61
C ALA A 194 -21.75 -10.76 3.07
N ASP A 195 -21.81 -9.68 3.86
CA ASP A 195 -22.44 -8.40 3.48
C ASP A 195 -21.51 -7.44 2.71
N THR A 196 -20.20 -7.76 2.58
CA THR A 196 -19.20 -6.93 1.88
C THR A 196 -19.12 -7.24 0.39
#